data_AF-A0A833E231-F1
#
_entry.id   AF-A0A833E231-F1
#
_cell.length_a   1.000
_cell.length_b   1.000
_cell.length_c   1.000
_cell.angle_alpha   90.00
_cell.angle_beta   90.00
_cell.angle_gamma   90.00
#
_symmetry.space_group_name_H-M   'P 1'
#
loop_
_entity.id
_entity.type
_entity.pdbx_description
1 polymer ?
#
loop_
_entity_poly.entity_id
_entity_poly.type
_entity_poly.pdbx_seq_one_letter_code
_entity_poly.pdbx_strand_id
1 'polypeptide(L)' 'MEFKILRVNLWTQKAREEKIDEKTLRRFLGGRGLGAYLALKEIPKGVEPLG' A
#
# COMPACT_ATOMS: atom_id res chain seq x y z
N MET A 1 13.79 -13.36 4.49
CA MET A 1 13.59 -11.93 4.80
C MET A 1 12.18 -11.58 4.39
N GLU A 2 11.35 -11.06 5.30
CA GLU A 2 9.96 -10.72 4.98
C GLU A 2 9.86 -9.27 4.53
N PHE A 3 9.15 -9.00 3.43
CA PHE A 3 8.87 -7.63 3.02
C PHE A 3 7.63 -7.12 3.75
N LYS A 4 7.79 -6.00 4.44
CA LYS A 4 6.73 -5.35 5.20
C LYS A 4 6.59 -3.89 4.78
N ILE A 5 5.38 -3.38 4.89
CA ILE A 5 5.09 -1.96 4.77
C ILE A 5 4.46 -1.45 6.07
N LEU A 6 4.65 -0.17 6.35
CA LEU A 6 3.97 0.51 7.45
C LEU A 6 2.65 1.09 6.94
N ARG A 7 1.54 0.71 7.56
CA ARG A 7 0.23 1.32 7.34
C ARG A 7 -0.02 2.35 8.42
N VAL A 8 -0.21 3.61 8.04
CA VAL A 8 -0.47 4.72 8.96
C VAL A 8 -1.83 5.32 8.65
N ASN A 9 -2.71 5.37 9.66
CA ASN A 9 -3.95 6.11 9.60
C ASN A 9 -3.82 7.37 10.46
N LEU A 10 -3.84 8.54 9.83
CA LEU A 10 -3.67 9.82 10.48
C LEU A 10 -4.89 10.25 11.30
N TRP A 11 -6.11 9.86 10.89
CA TRP A 11 -7.35 10.16 11.61
C TRP A 11 -7.42 9.45 12.96
N THR A 12 -7.01 8.18 13.01
CA THR A 12 -7.04 7.39 14.24
C THR A 12 -5.72 7.39 15.00
N GLN A 13 -4.67 8.01 14.45
CA GLN A 13 -3.29 7.97 14.96
C GLN A 13 -2.77 6.55 15.21
N LYS A 14 -3.12 5.61 14.33
CA LYS A 14 -2.70 4.20 14.46
C LYS A 14 -1.74 3.84 13.35
N ALA A 15 -0.72 3.06 13.72
CA ALA A 15 0.20 2.44 12.79
C ALA A 15 0.19 0.92 12.97
N ARG A 16 0.32 0.19 11.87
CA ARG A 16 0.51 -1.27 11.89
C ARG A 16 1.47 -1.71 10.80
N GLU A 17 2.20 -2.78 11.06
CA GLU A 17 2.96 -3.47 10.02
C GLU A 17 2.02 -4.34 9.19
N GLU A 18 2.24 -4.37 7.88
CA GLU A 18 1.57 -5.29 6.98
C GLU A 18 2.60 -6.07 6.18
N LYS A 19 2.53 -7.40 6.25
CA LYS A 19 3.33 -8.29 5.41
C LYS A 19 2.73 -8.35 4.01
N ILE A 20 3.55 -8.09 3.00
CA ILE A 20 3.16 -8.26 1.60
C ILE A 20 3.51 -9.69 1.17
N ASP A 21 2.55 -10.35 0.52
CA ASP A 21 2.74 -11.71 0.04
C ASP A 21 3.73 -11.75 -1.13
N GLU A 22 4.45 -12.87 -1.25
CA GLU A 22 5.52 -13.03 -2.21
C GLU A 22 5.05 -12.95 -3.67
N LYS A 23 3.81 -13.38 -3.95
CA LYS A 23 3.24 -13.33 -5.30
C LYS A 23 3.03 -11.88 -5.74
N THR A 24 2.54 -11.02 -4.85
CA THR A 24 2.43 -9.58 -5.09
C THR A 24 3.81 -8.96 -5.34
N LEU A 25 4.82 -9.27 -4.52
CA LEU A 25 6.18 -8.73 -4.70
C LEU A 25 6.80 -9.16 -6.03
N ARG A 26 6.67 -10.43 -6.40
CA ARG A 26 7.18 -10.95 -7.69
C ARG A 26 6.47 -10.30 -8.88
N ARG A 27 5.18 -9.99 -8.76
CA ARG A 27 4.39 -9.40 -9.84
C ARG A 27 4.69 -7.90 -10.03
N PHE A 28 4.96 -7.18 -8.95
CA PHE A 28 5.04 -5.72 -8.99
C PHE A 28 6.42 -5.15 -8.61
N LEU A 29 7.41 -6.00 -8.33
CA LEU A 29 8.83 -5.72 -8.12
C LEU A 29 9.20 -4.76 -6.96
N GLY A 30 8.23 -4.10 -6.32
CA GLY A 30 8.46 -3.08 -5.29
C GLY A 30 8.38 -1.65 -5.85
N GLY A 31 8.91 -0.69 -5.10
CA GLY A 31 9.02 0.72 -5.50
C GLY A 31 7.76 1.27 -6.16
N ARG A 32 7.90 1.80 -7.39
CA ARG A 32 6.78 2.36 -8.16
C ARG A 32 5.72 1.32 -8.55
N GLY A 33 6.13 0.09 -8.87
CA GLY A 33 5.20 -0.95 -9.28
C GLY A 33 4.28 -1.39 -8.14
N LEU A 34 4.86 -1.61 -6.95
CA LEU A 34 4.07 -1.92 -5.75
C LEU A 34 3.21 -0.72 -5.33
N GLY A 35 3.74 0.50 -5.38
CA GLY A 35 2.98 1.72 -5.09
C GLY A 35 1.76 1.89 -6.00
N ALA A 36 1.93 1.70 -7.31
CA ALA A 36 0.83 1.77 -8.27
C ALA A 36 -0.23 0.68 -8.07
N TYR A 37 0.19 -0.56 -7.77
CA TYR A 37 -0.75 -1.65 -7.45
C TYR A 37 -1.59 -1.34 -6.21
N LEU A 38 -0.94 -0.89 -5.12
CA LEU A 38 -1.64 -0.52 -3.88
C LEU A 38 -2.59 0.66 -4.12
N ALA A 39 -2.14 1.69 -4.83
CA ALA A 39 -2.96 2.85 -5.17
C ALA A 39 -4.21 2.43 -5.96
N LEU A 40 -4.07 1.61 -7.00
CA LEU A 40 -5.20 1.15 -7.81
C LEU A 40 -6.18 0.27 -7.03
N LYS A 41 -5.67 -0.51 -6.07
CA LYS A 41 -6.47 -1.42 -5.24
C LYS A 41 -7.25 -0.69 -4.15
N GLU A 42 -6.68 0.38 -3.58
CA GLU A 42 -7.15 0.97 -2.33
C GLU A 42 -7.72 2.37 -2.47
N ILE A 43 -7.28 3.16 -3.47
CA ILE A 43 -7.78 4.51 -3.69
C ILE A 43 -9.05 4.44 -4.54
N PRO A 44 -10.21 4.91 -4.03
CA PRO A 44 -11.44 4.91 -4.80
C PRO A 44 -11.30 5.73 -6.09
N LYS A 45 -11.89 5.23 -7.18
CA LYS A 45 -11.93 5.98 -8.45
C LYS A 45 -12.68 7.30 -8.24
N GLY A 46 -12.05 8.40 -8.64
CA GLY A 46 -12.65 9.73 -8.57
C GLY A 46 -12.63 10.36 -7.17
N VAL A 47 -11.81 9.85 -6.24
CA VAL A 47 -11.58 10.52 -4.96
C VAL A 47 -11.01 11.92 -5.19
N GLU A 48 -11.39 12.86 -4.34
CA GLU A 48 -10.83 14.21 -4.32
C GLU A 48 -9.36 14.13 -3.87
N PRO A 49 -8.38 14.71 -4.60
CA PRO A 49 -6.96 14.57 -4.28
C PRO A 49 -6.52 15.07 -2.90
N LEU A 50 -7.31 15.92 -2.25
CA LEU A 50 -7.08 16.53 -0.94
C LEU A 50 -8.16 16.14 0.09
N GLY A 51 -9.00 15.14 -0.22
CA GLY A 51 -10.15 14.70 0.58
C GLY A 51 -9.86 13.84 1.81
#